data_AF-A0A831ZEJ2-F1
#
_entry.id   AF-A0A831ZEJ2-F1
#
_cell.length_a   1.000
_cell.length_b   1.000
_cell.length_c   1.000
_cell.angle_alpha   90.00
_cell.angle_beta   90.00
_cell.angle_gamma   90.00
#
_symmetry.space_group_name_H-M   'P 1'
#
loop_
_entity.id
_entity.type
_entity.pdbx_description
1 polymer ?
#
loop_
_entity_poly.entity_id
_entity_poly.type
_entity_poly.pdbx_seq_one_letter_code
_entity_poly.pdbx_strand_id
1 'polypeptide(L)'
;MNPSSIRRGLFSFVSTRSAMRDGRELQQASSFCIDRPDYHYMHLGYGLHTCLGDHISRIQVPTIVKRLLQLPYLRASHSIDFNDGPFPESYELEFG
;
A
#
# COMPACT_ATOMS: atom_id res chain seq x y z
N MET A 1 23.40 10.04 9.07
CA MET A 1 22.63 10.47 10.26
C MET A 1 23.14 9.68 11.45
N ASN A 2 23.72 10.38 12.43
CA ASN A 2 24.18 9.79 13.69
C ASN A 2 22.93 9.56 14.56
N PRO A 3 22.68 8.38 15.17
CA PRO A 3 21.44 8.17 15.91
C PRO A 3 21.43 9.06 17.16
N SER A 4 20.62 10.09 17.12
CA SER A 4 20.21 10.88 18.27
C SER A 4 19.70 9.89 19.33
N SER A 5 20.22 9.96 20.55
CA SER A 5 19.73 9.14 21.67
C SER A 5 18.21 9.28 21.82
N ILE A 6 17.47 8.18 21.71
CA ILE A 6 16.02 8.16 21.95
C ILE A 6 15.79 8.01 23.45
N ARG A 7 15.16 9.02 24.07
CA ARG A 7 14.84 8.98 25.50
C ARG A 7 13.75 7.96 25.78
N ARG A 8 13.81 7.31 26.94
CA ARG A 8 12.75 6.43 27.44
C ARG A 8 11.40 7.16 27.40
N GLY A 9 10.37 6.49 26.90
CA GLY A 9 9.01 7.03 26.82
C GLY A 9 8.78 7.98 25.64
N LEU A 10 9.77 8.21 24.77
CA LEU A 10 9.58 8.98 23.56
C LEU A 10 8.86 8.13 22.50
N PHE A 11 7.83 8.70 21.87
CA PHE A 11 7.15 8.08 20.74
C PHE A 11 8.00 8.16 19.48
N SER A 12 8.01 7.07 18.71
CA SER A 12 8.59 7.02 17.38
C SER A 12 7.53 6.58 16.39
N PHE A 13 7.48 7.26 15.24
CA PHE A 13 6.59 6.88 14.15
C PHE A 13 7.37 6.06 13.13
N VAL A 14 6.78 4.94 12.72
CA VAL A 14 7.32 4.11 11.65
C VAL A 14 6.47 4.31 10.40
N SER A 15 7.07 4.90 9.36
CA SER A 15 6.41 5.08 8.07
C SER A 15 6.63 3.84 7.20
N THR A 16 5.74 2.85 7.32
CA THR A 16 5.80 1.62 6.49
C THR A 16 5.71 1.94 4.99
N ARG A 17 4.92 2.94 4.60
CA ARG A 17 4.85 3.42 3.21
C ARG A 17 6.19 3.92 2.68
N SER A 18 6.95 4.64 3.49
CA SER A 18 8.30 5.10 3.13
C SER A 18 9.25 3.91 3.00
N ALA A 19 9.23 2.98 3.97
CA ALA A 19 10.07 1.77 3.95
C ALA A 19 9.82 0.89 2.71
N MET A 20 8.56 0.71 2.31
CA MET A 20 8.18 -0.03 1.08
C MET A 20 8.58 0.67 -0.23
N ARG A 21 9.11 1.89 -0.16
CA ARG A 21 9.63 2.67 -1.29
C ARG A 21 11.10 3.06 -1.09
N ASP A 22 11.82 2.35 -0.23
CA ASP A 22 13.24 2.61 0.03
C ASP A 22 14.11 2.15 -1.15
N GLY A 23 14.61 3.10 -1.94
CA GLY A 23 15.47 2.83 -3.09
C GLY A 23 16.84 2.24 -2.77
N ARG A 24 17.24 2.18 -1.49
CA ARG A 24 18.46 1.50 -1.06
C ARG A 24 18.32 -0.02 -1.10
N GLU A 25 17.10 -0.51 -0.90
CA GLU A 25 16.76 -1.94 -0.86
C GLU A 25 15.98 -2.38 -2.11
N LEU A 26 15.17 -1.48 -2.68
CA LEU A 26 14.22 -1.81 -3.73
C LEU A 26 14.64 -1.18 -5.06
N GLN A 27 14.92 -2.03 -6.04
CA GLN A 27 15.03 -1.59 -7.43
C GLN A 27 13.69 -1.04 -7.90
N GLN A 28 13.73 0.10 -8.61
CA GLN A 28 12.54 0.80 -9.10
C GLN A 28 11.50 1.04 -7.99
N ALA A 29 11.95 1.54 -6.82
CA ALA A 29 11.14 1.63 -5.61
C ALA A 29 9.83 2.42 -5.75
N SER A 30 9.76 3.35 -6.71
CA SER A 30 8.56 4.15 -7.03
C SER A 30 7.64 3.54 -8.08
N SER A 31 8.08 2.50 -8.80
CA SER A 31 7.33 1.88 -9.89
C SER A 31 6.34 0.84 -9.36
N PHE A 32 5.19 0.73 -10.04
CA PHE A 32 4.30 -0.41 -9.87
C PHE A 32 4.95 -1.66 -10.46
N CYS A 33 5.10 -2.72 -9.67
CA CYS A 33 5.84 -3.93 -10.04
C CYS A 33 5.11 -5.16 -9.51
N ILE A 34 4.68 -6.04 -10.43
CA ILE A 34 3.92 -7.25 -10.08
C ILE A 34 4.82 -8.43 -9.71
N ASP A 35 6.11 -8.38 -10.06
CA ASP A 35 7.08 -9.44 -9.79
C ASP A 35 7.94 -9.15 -8.55
N ARG A 36 7.61 -8.11 -7.76
CA ARG A 36 8.31 -7.81 -6.51
C ARG A 36 7.94 -8.85 -5.46
N PRO A 37 8.92 -9.51 -4.81
CA PRO A 37 8.63 -10.49 -3.76
C PRO A 37 7.80 -9.91 -2.60
N ASP A 38 6.85 -10.71 -2.11
CA ASP A 38 5.88 -10.30 -1.07
C ASP A 38 6.53 -9.81 0.23
N TYR A 39 7.69 -10.36 0.60
CA TYR A 39 8.37 -10.03 1.87
C TYR A 39 8.90 -8.59 1.91
N HIS A 40 8.94 -7.88 0.78
CA HIS A 40 9.28 -6.46 0.74
C HIS A 40 8.13 -5.54 1.13
N TYR A 41 6.90 -6.05 1.18
CA TYR A 41 5.72 -5.26 1.49
C TYR A 41 5.34 -5.34 2.96
N MET A 42 5.10 -4.16 3.54
CA MET A 42 4.65 -3.94 4.91
C MET A 42 3.23 -3.33 4.95
N HIS A 43 2.39 -3.63 3.94
CA HIS A 43 1.01 -3.13 3.84
C HIS A 43 0.18 -3.43 5.09
N LEU A 44 0.49 -4.55 5.75
CA LEU A 44 -0.22 -5.09 6.89
C LEU A 44 0.64 -5.03 8.17
N GLY A 45 1.65 -4.15 8.22
CA GLY A 45 2.58 -4.08 9.35
C GLY A 45 3.66 -5.18 9.30
N TYR A 46 4.33 -5.40 10.43
CA TYR A 46 5.40 -6.39 10.58
C TYR A 46 5.57 -6.80 12.06
N GLY A 47 6.01 -8.04 12.29
CA GLY A 47 6.30 -8.58 13.62
C GLY A 47 5.05 -8.79 14.47
N LEU A 48 5.18 -8.59 15.79
CA LEU A 48 4.11 -8.83 16.77
C LEU A 48 2.86 -7.95 16.56
N HIS A 49 3.00 -6.82 15.86
CA HIS A 49 1.91 -5.91 15.52
C HIS A 49 1.53 -5.96 14.04
N THR A 50 1.72 -7.13 13.39
CA THR A 50 1.12 -7.39 12.08
C THR A 50 -0.41 -7.32 12.20
N CYS A 51 -1.06 -6.75 11.20
CA CYS A 51 -2.51 -6.57 11.14
C CYS A 51 -3.22 -7.90 11.37
N LEU A 52 -4.12 -7.94 12.37
CA LEU A 52 -4.93 -9.12 12.67
C LEU A 52 -5.79 -9.56 11.47
N GLY A 53 -6.14 -8.63 10.59
CA GLY A 53 -6.93 -8.90 9.39
C GLY A 53 -6.13 -9.38 8.19
N ASP A 54 -4.82 -9.62 8.30
CA ASP A 54 -3.94 -9.91 7.17
C ASP A 54 -4.44 -11.05 6.26
N HIS A 55 -4.86 -12.16 6.85
CA HIS A 55 -5.39 -13.33 6.15
C HIS A 55 -6.66 -13.00 5.38
N ILE A 56 -7.55 -12.20 5.96
CA ILE A 56 -8.81 -11.79 5.33
C ILE A 56 -8.51 -10.79 4.21
N SER A 57 -7.72 -9.75 4.49
CA SER A 57 -7.40 -8.68 3.54
C SER A 57 -6.69 -9.21 2.29
N ARG A 58 -5.78 -10.17 2.45
CA ARG A 58 -5.05 -10.83 1.34
C ARG A 58 -5.95 -11.64 0.40
N ILE A 59 -7.15 -12.00 0.83
CA ILE A 59 -8.15 -12.69 -0.02
C ILE A 59 -9.17 -11.68 -0.54
N GLN A 60 -9.72 -10.86 0.35
CA GLN A 60 -10.84 -9.96 0.05
C GLN A 60 -10.46 -8.91 -0.99
N VAL A 61 -9.33 -8.20 -0.81
CA VAL A 61 -8.93 -7.11 -1.71
C VAL A 61 -8.65 -7.63 -3.12
N PRO A 62 -7.82 -8.67 -3.33
CA PRO A 62 -7.62 -9.22 -4.68
C PRO A 62 -8.90 -9.77 -5.30
N THR A 63 -9.80 -10.35 -4.50
CA THR A 63 -11.08 -10.87 -5.02
C THR A 63 -11.95 -9.75 -5.57
N ILE A 64 -12.09 -8.63 -4.86
CA ILE A 64 -12.86 -7.47 -5.32
C ILE A 64 -12.25 -6.92 -6.61
N VAL A 65 -10.95 -6.66 -6.61
CA VAL A 65 -10.23 -6.10 -7.78
C VAL A 65 -10.33 -7.04 -8.99
N LYS A 66 -10.17 -8.35 -8.79
CA LYS A 66 -10.29 -9.34 -9.86
C LYS A 66 -11.65 -9.31 -10.53
N ARG A 67 -12.74 -9.10 -9.78
CA ARG A 67 -14.09 -9.01 -10.35
C ARG A 67 -14.26 -7.75 -11.19
N LEU A 68 -13.73 -6.62 -10.74
CA LEU A 68 -13.75 -5.38 -11.53
C LEU A 68 -12.99 -5.57 -12.84
N LEU A 69 -11.78 -6.14 -12.80
CA LEU A 69 -10.94 -6.38 -13.99
C LEU A 69 -11.57 -7.35 -15.02
N GLN A 70 -12.66 -8.05 -14.69
CA GLN A 70 -13.41 -8.89 -15.63
C GLN A 70 -14.47 -8.11 -16.42
N LEU A 71 -14.73 -6.85 -16.07
CA LEU A 71 -15.70 -6.01 -16.78
C LEU A 71 -15.16 -5.59 -18.17
N PRO A 72 -15.99 -5.62 -19.22
CA PRO A 72 -15.56 -5.28 -20.58
C PRO A 72 -15.19 -3.79 -20.68
N TYR A 73 -14.07 -3.52 -21.36
CA TYR A 73 -13.55 -2.16 -21.61
C TYR A 73 -13.43 -1.27 -20.36
N LEU A 74 -13.17 -1.88 -19.19
CA LEU A 74 -13.01 -1.15 -17.93
C LEU A 74 -11.90 -0.08 -18.04
N ARG A 75 -12.26 1.17 -17.76
CA ARG A 75 -11.33 2.30 -17.73
C ARG A 75 -11.73 3.34 -16.69
N ALA A 76 -10.76 4.16 -16.31
CA ALA A 76 -11.03 5.36 -15.50
C ALA A 76 -11.77 6.40 -16.34
N SER A 77 -12.84 6.97 -15.80
CA SER A 77 -13.48 8.16 -16.39
C SER A 77 -12.77 9.44 -15.92
N HIS A 78 -12.26 9.45 -14.69
CA HIS A 78 -11.58 10.59 -14.07
C HIS A 78 -10.33 10.14 -13.29
N SER A 79 -9.51 11.10 -12.88
CA SER A 79 -8.43 10.85 -11.91
C SER A 79 -9.00 10.45 -10.55
N ILE A 80 -8.24 9.67 -9.80
CA ILE A 80 -8.56 9.33 -8.40
C ILE A 80 -8.68 10.63 -7.60
N ASP A 81 -9.79 10.79 -6.87
CA ASP A 81 -9.99 11.88 -5.93
C ASP A 81 -9.54 11.45 -4.53
N PHE A 82 -8.71 12.29 -3.92
CA PHE A 82 -8.17 12.10 -2.58
C PHE A 82 -8.78 13.04 -1.55
N ASN A 83 -9.54 14.06 -1.97
CA ASN A 83 -10.08 15.10 -1.10
C ASN A 83 -9.01 15.66 -0.13
N ASP A 84 -7.82 16.00 -0.66
CA ASP A 84 -6.62 16.43 0.09
C ASP A 84 -6.10 15.44 1.16
N GLY A 85 -6.69 14.25 1.24
CA GLY A 85 -6.34 13.19 2.18
C GLY A 85 -5.25 12.24 1.68
N PRO A 86 -4.71 11.38 2.57
CA PRO A 86 -3.69 10.40 2.21
C PRO A 86 -4.26 9.15 1.51
N PHE A 87 -5.59 8.99 1.49
CA PHE A 87 -6.29 7.85 0.92
C PHE A 87 -7.32 8.32 -0.10
N PRO A 88 -7.56 7.55 -1.17
CA PRO A 88 -8.57 7.90 -2.16
C PRO A 88 -9.97 7.87 -1.53
N GLU A 89 -10.77 8.89 -1.80
CA GLU A 89 -12.19 8.94 -1.42
C GLU A 89 -13.09 8.44 -2.55
N SER A 90 -12.72 8.70 -3.80
CA SER A 90 -13.45 8.18 -4.96
C SER A 90 -12.53 7.86 -6.13
N TYR A 91 -12.96 6.90 -6.95
CA TYR A 91 -12.32 6.58 -8.23
C TYR A 91 -13.39 6.09 -9.20
N GLU A 92 -13.84 7.00 -10.06
CA GLU A 92 -14.89 6.71 -11.03
C GLU A 92 -14.37 5.86 -12.20
N LEU A 93 -15.11 4.80 -12.50
CA LEU A 93 -14.80 3.85 -13.55
C LEU A 93 -16.00 3.69 -14.47
N GLU A 94 -15.73 3.41 -15.74
CA GLU A 94 -16.74 3.08 -16.74
C GLU A 94 -16.36 1.78 -17.47
N PHE A 95 -17.38 1.05 -17.91
CA PHE A 95 -17.28 -0.25 -18.57
C PHE A 95 -18.48 -0.42 -19.50
N GLY A 96 -18.36 -1.28 -20.53
CA GLY A 96 -19.40 -1.47 -21.54
C GLY A 96 -18.85 -1.93 -22.86
#